data_AF-Q66NI5-F1
#
_entry.id   AF-Q66NI5-F1
#
_cell.length_a   1.000
_cell.length_b   1.000
_cell.length_c   1.000
_cell.angle_alpha   90.00
_cell.angle_beta   90.00
_cell.angle_gamma   90.00
#
_symmetry.space_group_name_H-M   'P 1'
#
loop_
_entity.id
_entity.type
_entity.pdbx_description
1 polymer ?
#
loop_
_entity_poly.entity_id
_entity_poly.type
_entity_poly.pdbx_seq_one_letter_code
_entity_poly.pdbx_strand_id
1 'polypeptide(L)'
;EHLRSISYWTPVNRTIHDSTDIITPYYHDPRVFKNFVMYFTDQAHSSVEKGAMLAGVRFRKLRSVRGYMENYEMDSKILIDAIEQDRSRGFIPFMVALTVGTTATCAADDVEKIGQICQKEGLYLHGAFAFCDEFKYLVNGLKYVDSYNTDLHKAGMINFDCCPLWFKNGTYASRYYNVDPVYLAHEYQSSNMDYRHLEVPLGRRFRSLKV
;
A
#
# COMPACT_ATOMS: atom_id res chain seq x y z
N GLU A 1 -19.82 -14.92 -30.73
CA GLU A 1 -19.49 -13.60 -30.13
C GLU A 1 -18.51 -13.79 -29.00
N HIS A 2 -17.44 -13.01 -29.01
CA HIS A 2 -16.20 -13.28 -28.28
C HIS A 2 -16.29 -12.97 -26.78
N LEU A 3 -16.37 -14.01 -25.95
CA LEU A 3 -16.00 -13.92 -24.54
C LEU A 3 -14.49 -13.66 -24.46
N ARG A 4 -14.13 -12.41 -24.15
CA ARG A 4 -12.76 -12.06 -23.75
C ARG A 4 -12.49 -12.78 -22.43
N SER A 5 -11.80 -13.91 -22.50
CA SER A 5 -11.14 -14.48 -21.32
C SER A 5 -10.18 -13.42 -20.81
N ILE A 6 -10.49 -12.76 -19.69
CA ILE A 6 -9.48 -12.05 -18.93
C ILE A 6 -8.67 -13.15 -18.25
N SER A 7 -7.74 -13.72 -19.01
CA SER A 7 -6.73 -14.62 -18.50
C SER A 7 -5.82 -13.78 -17.60
N TYR A 8 -6.06 -13.79 -16.28
CA TYR A 8 -5.13 -13.21 -15.32
C TYR A 8 -3.74 -13.87 -15.39
N TRP A 9 -3.68 -15.04 -16.02
CA TRP A 9 -2.49 -15.72 -16.48
C TRP A 9 -2.55 -15.89 -18.00
N THR A 10 -1.93 -14.98 -18.75
CA THR A 10 -1.19 -15.48 -19.90
C THR A 10 0.06 -16.11 -19.29
N PRO A 11 0.27 -17.44 -19.36
CA PRO A 11 1.55 -17.99 -19.01
C PRO A 11 2.53 -17.44 -20.03
N VAL A 12 3.16 -16.30 -19.71
CA VAL A 12 4.39 -15.94 -20.39
C VAL A 12 5.36 -17.01 -19.94
N ASN A 13 5.55 -17.97 -20.84
CA ASN A 13 6.41 -19.12 -20.74
C ASN A 13 7.86 -18.62 -20.60
N ARG A 14 8.19 -18.06 -19.43
CA ARG A 14 9.49 -17.53 -19.03
C ARG A 14 9.60 -17.59 -17.52
N THR A 15 9.42 -18.78 -16.95
CA THR A 15 10.31 -19.15 -15.86
C THR A 15 11.72 -19.01 -16.44
N ILE A 16 12.49 -18.07 -15.92
CA ILE A 16 13.94 -18.10 -16.13
C ILE A 16 14.35 -19.48 -15.65
N HIS A 17 14.73 -20.35 -16.58
CA HIS A 17 15.20 -21.71 -16.31
C HIS A 17 16.54 -21.60 -15.59
N ASP A 18 16.52 -21.19 -14.32
CA ASP A 18 17.59 -21.52 -13.40
C ASP A 18 17.38 -22.99 -13.05
N SER A 19 18.40 -23.82 -13.28
CA SER A 19 18.32 -25.29 -13.24
C SER A 19 18.19 -25.85 -11.80
N THR A 20 17.61 -25.08 -10.90
CA THR A 20 17.68 -25.26 -9.45
C THR A 20 16.38 -25.82 -8.85
N ASP A 21 15.34 -26.07 -9.66
CA ASP A 21 13.96 -26.38 -9.21
C ASP A 21 13.36 -25.33 -8.25
N ILE A 22 14.01 -24.16 -8.09
CA ILE A 22 13.57 -23.07 -7.22
C ILE A 22 12.58 -22.19 -7.98
N ILE A 23 11.33 -22.14 -7.50
CA ILE A 23 10.30 -21.27 -8.06
C ILE A 23 10.42 -19.87 -7.47
N THR A 24 10.71 -18.89 -8.33
CA THR A 24 10.57 -17.46 -8.00
C THR A 24 9.34 -16.92 -8.72
N PRO A 25 8.25 -16.57 -8.01
CA PRO A 25 7.07 -16.01 -8.66
C PRO A 25 7.43 -14.72 -9.42
N TYR A 26 6.84 -14.52 -10.60
CA TYR A 26 7.21 -13.43 -11.53
C TYR A 26 7.26 -12.04 -10.89
N TYR A 27 6.32 -11.75 -9.98
CA TYR A 27 6.21 -10.46 -9.30
C TYR A 27 7.01 -10.38 -7.98
N HIS A 28 7.70 -11.45 -7.58
CA HIS A 28 8.33 -11.61 -6.28
C HIS A 28 9.79 -12.04 -6.42
N ASP A 29 10.61 -11.21 -7.06
CA ASP A 29 12.07 -11.41 -7.04
C ASP A 29 12.64 -10.88 -5.70
N PRO A 30 13.03 -11.75 -4.75
CA PRO A 30 13.52 -11.30 -3.45
C PRO A 30 14.86 -10.54 -3.55
N ARG A 31 15.58 -10.67 -4.67
CA ARG A 31 16.90 -10.04 -4.84
C ARG A 31 16.79 -8.54 -4.99
N VAL A 32 15.65 -8.01 -5.47
CA VAL A 32 15.43 -6.57 -5.63
C VAL A 32 14.95 -5.89 -4.35
N PHE A 33 14.35 -6.63 -3.40
CA PHE A 33 13.82 -6.06 -2.16
C PHE A 33 14.89 -5.39 -1.31
N LYS A 34 16.13 -5.88 -1.39
CA LYS A 34 17.28 -5.26 -0.72
C LYS A 34 17.63 -3.87 -1.24
N ASN A 35 17.11 -3.47 -2.40
CA ASN A 35 17.37 -2.15 -2.97
C ASN A 35 16.19 -1.20 -2.71
N PHE A 36 15.01 -1.72 -2.35
CA PHE A 36 13.82 -0.89 -2.10
C PHE A 36 13.91 -0.10 -0.82
N VAL A 37 13.49 1.17 -0.89
CA VAL A 37 13.37 2.09 0.26
C VAL A 37 11.97 2.72 0.27
N MET A 38 11.28 2.54 1.39
CA MET A 38 10.00 3.19 1.70
C MET A 38 10.20 4.40 2.63
N TYR A 39 9.35 5.42 2.50
CA TYR A 39 9.41 6.65 3.31
C TYR A 39 8.14 6.85 4.14
N PHE A 40 8.31 7.35 5.36
CA PHE A 40 7.23 7.78 6.26
C PHE A 40 7.82 8.68 7.35
N THR A 41 6.98 9.42 8.08
CA THR A 41 7.46 10.32 9.15
C THR A 41 7.78 9.56 10.44
N ASP A 42 8.55 10.18 11.33
CA ASP A 42 8.75 9.69 12.70
C ASP A 42 7.47 9.71 13.57
N GLN A 43 6.37 10.26 13.06
CA GLN A 43 5.03 10.22 13.68
C GLN A 43 4.12 9.11 13.13
N ALA A 44 4.55 8.39 12.09
CA ALA A 44 3.78 7.30 11.53
C ALA A 44 3.55 6.19 12.58
N HIS A 45 2.45 5.48 12.45
CA HIS A 45 2.13 4.41 13.39
C HIS A 45 3.17 3.27 13.32
N SER A 46 3.45 2.63 14.46
CA SER A 46 4.44 1.53 14.56
C SER A 46 4.17 0.33 13.62
N SER A 47 2.93 0.17 13.14
CA SER A 47 2.59 -0.85 12.14
C SER A 47 3.27 -0.62 10.80
N VAL A 48 3.61 0.62 10.44
CA VAL A 48 4.28 0.96 9.18
C VAL A 48 5.69 0.35 9.16
N GLU A 49 6.43 0.47 10.27
CA GLU A 49 7.72 -0.19 10.46
C GLU A 49 7.61 -1.70 10.40
N LYS A 50 6.67 -2.27 11.16
CA LYS A 50 6.44 -3.73 11.18
C LYS A 50 6.06 -4.25 9.79
N GLY A 51 5.25 -3.52 9.05
CA GLY A 51 4.86 -3.86 7.67
C GLY A 51 6.07 -3.89 6.73
N ALA A 52 6.94 -2.88 6.81
CA ALA A 52 8.17 -2.85 6.02
C ALA A 52 9.14 -3.98 6.39
N MET A 53 9.25 -4.32 7.69
CA MET A 53 10.05 -5.46 8.16
C MET A 53 9.50 -6.79 7.62
N LEU A 54 8.17 -7.00 7.68
CA LEU A 54 7.52 -8.19 7.13
C LEU A 54 7.68 -8.30 5.61
N ALA A 55 7.66 -7.16 4.90
CA ALA A 55 7.90 -7.10 3.46
C ALA A 55 9.39 -7.27 3.07
N GLY A 56 10.32 -7.27 4.04
CA GLY A 56 11.76 -7.43 3.78
C GLY A 56 12.39 -6.24 3.05
N VAL A 57 11.81 -5.04 3.15
CA VAL A 57 12.29 -3.82 2.49
C VAL A 57 12.98 -2.88 3.48
N ARG A 58 13.84 -1.99 2.98
CA ARG A 58 14.37 -0.90 3.81
C ARG A 58 13.32 0.19 3.94
N PHE A 59 13.45 0.97 4.99
CA PHE A 59 12.65 2.17 5.16
C PHE A 59 13.47 3.29 5.77
N ARG A 60 13.04 4.53 5.53
CA ARG A 60 13.62 5.74 6.09
C ARG A 60 12.54 6.51 6.84
N LYS A 61 12.75 6.71 8.15
CA LYS A 61 11.93 7.61 8.97
C LYS A 61 12.37 9.05 8.71
N LEU A 62 11.48 9.84 8.16
CA LEU A 62 11.67 11.26 7.92
C LEU A 62 11.36 12.04 9.20
N ARG A 63 12.22 12.99 9.55
CA ARG A 63 11.94 13.91 10.66
C ARG A 63 10.69 14.71 10.32
N SER A 64 9.68 14.67 11.17
CA SER A 64 8.51 15.54 11.04
C SER A 64 8.84 16.98 11.41
N VAL A 65 8.08 17.92 10.87
CA VAL A 65 8.22 19.36 11.14
C VAL A 65 6.89 19.97 11.54
N ARG A 66 6.93 21.15 12.15
CA ARG A 66 5.74 21.99 12.26
C ARG A 66 5.60 22.79 10.97
N GLY A 67 4.79 22.29 10.03
CA GLY A 67 4.63 22.84 8.68
C GLY A 67 3.26 23.48 8.45
N TYR A 68 2.57 23.06 7.39
CA TYR A 68 1.23 23.41 6.92
C TYR A 68 0.19 23.59 8.04
N MET A 69 0.08 22.62 8.95
CA MET A 69 -0.85 22.67 10.09
C MET A 69 -0.15 22.99 11.42
N GLU A 70 1.12 23.42 11.38
CA GLU A 70 1.97 23.64 12.55
C GLU A 70 2.06 22.41 13.50
N ASN A 71 1.83 21.19 12.97
CA ASN A 71 1.68 19.98 13.77
C ASN A 71 2.38 18.77 13.12
N TYR A 72 3.66 18.56 13.45
CA TYR A 72 4.47 17.34 13.20
C TYR A 72 4.14 16.52 11.94
N GLU A 73 4.12 17.18 10.80
CA GLU A 73 3.78 16.64 9.49
C GLU A 73 5.02 16.30 8.65
N MET A 74 4.81 15.59 7.54
CA MET A 74 5.82 15.32 6.53
C MET A 74 6.19 16.57 5.76
N ASP A 75 7.48 16.94 5.79
CA ASP A 75 7.99 18.00 4.95
C ASP A 75 8.34 17.51 3.54
N SER A 76 7.86 18.23 2.53
CA SER A 76 8.10 17.93 1.11
C SER A 76 9.58 17.99 0.72
N LYS A 77 10.34 18.94 1.28
CA LYS A 77 11.75 19.11 0.92
C LYS A 77 12.58 17.99 1.53
N ILE A 78 12.30 17.63 2.79
CA ILE A 78 12.92 16.47 3.44
C ILE A 78 12.64 15.18 2.65
N LEU A 79 11.42 15.00 2.13
CA LEU A 79 11.08 13.85 1.29
C LEU A 79 11.89 13.85 -0.03
N ILE A 80 11.93 14.97 -0.76
CA ILE A 80 12.67 15.09 -2.02
C ILE A 80 14.17 14.84 -1.79
N ASP A 81 14.77 15.50 -0.81
CA ASP A 81 16.19 15.34 -0.47
C ASP A 81 16.50 13.87 -0.12
N ALA A 82 15.60 13.17 0.58
CA ALA A 82 15.75 11.76 0.92
C ALA A 82 15.70 10.85 -0.31
N ILE A 83 14.76 11.09 -1.23
CA ILE A 83 14.63 10.35 -2.50
C ILE A 83 15.90 10.51 -3.34
N GLU A 84 16.39 11.74 -3.50
CA GLU A 84 17.60 12.02 -4.27
C GLU A 84 18.84 11.35 -3.66
N GLN A 85 19.00 11.46 -2.34
CA GLN A 85 20.09 10.80 -1.63
C GLN A 85 20.06 9.28 -1.80
N ASP A 86 18.89 8.64 -1.68
CA ASP A 86 18.79 7.19 -1.79
C ASP A 86 19.05 6.71 -3.22
N ARG A 87 18.56 7.44 -4.24
CA ARG A 87 18.92 7.16 -5.64
C ARG A 87 20.42 7.30 -5.88
N SER A 88 21.07 8.33 -5.33
CA SER A 88 22.52 8.52 -5.46
C SER A 88 23.34 7.36 -4.87
N ARG A 89 22.75 6.61 -3.92
CA ARG A 89 23.34 5.41 -3.30
C ARG A 89 22.99 4.10 -4.02
N GLY A 90 22.26 4.18 -5.14
CA GLY A 90 21.80 3.00 -5.90
C GLY A 90 20.57 2.30 -5.30
N PHE A 91 19.89 2.93 -4.32
CA PHE A 91 18.61 2.43 -3.83
C PHE A 91 17.46 2.81 -4.77
N ILE A 92 16.35 2.11 -4.62
CA ILE A 92 15.13 2.27 -5.40
C ILE A 92 14.02 2.77 -4.46
N PRO A 93 13.82 4.10 -4.37
CA PRO A 93 12.60 4.68 -3.83
C PRO A 93 11.38 4.05 -4.51
N PHE A 94 10.42 3.53 -3.74
CA PHE A 94 9.24 2.89 -4.34
C PHE A 94 7.91 3.26 -3.68
N MET A 95 7.91 3.71 -2.42
CA MET A 95 6.68 3.94 -1.68
C MET A 95 6.80 5.04 -0.63
N VAL A 96 5.72 5.81 -0.47
CA VAL A 96 5.51 6.71 0.66
C VAL A 96 4.25 6.27 1.41
N ALA A 97 4.34 6.18 2.73
CA ALA A 97 3.20 6.04 3.62
C ALA A 97 2.96 7.37 4.35
N LEU A 98 1.91 8.09 3.97
CA LEU A 98 1.48 9.32 4.63
C LEU A 98 0.41 9.02 5.68
N THR A 99 0.27 9.89 6.66
CA THR A 99 -0.71 9.76 7.73
C THR A 99 -1.51 11.05 7.88
N VAL A 100 -2.83 10.93 7.87
CA VAL A 100 -3.74 12.02 8.23
C VAL A 100 -4.45 11.60 9.52
N GLY A 101 -3.95 12.13 10.63
CA GLY A 101 -4.31 11.71 11.98
C GLY A 101 -3.25 10.79 12.60
N THR A 102 -2.05 11.30 12.85
CA THR A 102 -1.00 10.55 13.56
C THR A 102 -1.46 10.20 14.99
N THR A 103 -0.98 9.08 15.51
CA THR A 103 -1.47 8.54 16.79
C THR A 103 -1.15 9.43 17.99
N ALA A 104 0.01 10.10 17.98
CA ALA A 104 0.48 10.86 19.13
C ALA A 104 -0.10 12.28 19.21
N THR A 105 -0.22 12.96 18.07
CA THR A 105 -0.54 14.40 18.02
C THR A 105 -1.66 14.76 17.05
N CYS A 106 -2.27 13.76 16.39
CA CYS A 106 -3.25 13.97 15.33
C CYS A 106 -2.73 14.87 14.21
N ALA A 107 -1.43 14.82 13.91
CA ALA A 107 -0.83 15.52 12.77
C ALA A 107 -1.43 15.02 11.45
N ALA A 108 -1.46 15.89 10.45
CA ALA A 108 -1.98 15.58 9.12
C ALA A 108 -0.97 15.97 8.05
N ASP A 109 -0.49 14.97 7.31
CA ASP A 109 0.37 15.20 6.16
C ASP A 109 -0.41 15.85 5.00
N ASP A 110 0.23 16.77 4.27
CA ASP A 110 -0.35 17.43 3.09
C ASP A 110 -0.46 16.46 1.91
N VAL A 111 -1.63 15.85 1.73
CA VAL A 111 -1.89 14.81 0.73
C VAL A 111 -1.67 15.30 -0.71
N GLU A 112 -2.09 16.52 -1.06
CA GLU A 112 -1.93 17.06 -2.42
C GLU A 112 -0.45 17.27 -2.72
N LYS A 113 0.30 17.89 -1.78
CA LYS A 113 1.72 18.19 -1.97
C LYS A 113 2.58 16.93 -2.04
N ILE A 114 2.38 15.99 -1.12
CA ILE A 114 3.10 14.71 -1.12
C ILE A 114 2.67 13.84 -2.31
N GLY A 115 1.39 13.87 -2.68
CA GLY A 115 0.84 13.18 -3.84
C GLY A 115 1.45 13.60 -5.17
N GLN A 116 1.63 14.90 -5.39
CA GLN A 116 2.30 15.43 -6.58
C GLN A 116 3.75 14.96 -6.68
N ILE A 117 4.48 14.90 -5.56
CA ILE A 117 5.85 14.37 -5.52
C ILE A 117 5.83 12.88 -5.88
N CYS A 118 4.96 12.08 -5.25
CA CYS A 118 4.90 10.64 -5.51
C CYS A 118 4.56 10.36 -6.99
N GLN A 119 3.61 11.09 -7.57
CA GLN A 119 3.28 10.97 -8.99
C GLN A 119 4.47 11.32 -9.90
N LYS A 120 5.16 12.43 -9.62
CA LYS A 120 6.33 12.87 -10.39
C LYS A 120 7.49 11.86 -10.30
N GLU A 121 7.70 11.30 -9.12
CA GLU A 121 8.81 10.40 -8.82
C GLU A 121 8.50 8.92 -9.10
N GLY A 122 7.26 8.59 -9.49
CA GLY A 122 6.82 7.21 -9.76
C GLY A 122 6.72 6.34 -8.51
N LEU A 123 6.40 6.93 -7.35
CA LEU A 123 6.28 6.26 -6.06
C LEU A 123 4.84 5.86 -5.79
N TYR A 124 4.65 4.67 -5.21
CA TYR A 124 3.36 4.23 -4.70
C TYR A 124 2.98 5.05 -3.45
N LEU A 125 1.78 5.60 -3.42
CA LEU A 125 1.29 6.38 -2.28
C LEU A 125 0.22 5.62 -1.48
N HIS A 126 0.54 5.33 -0.22
CA HIS A 126 -0.42 4.80 0.75
C HIS A 126 -0.79 5.86 1.80
N GLY A 127 -2.06 5.94 2.16
CA GLY A 127 -2.55 6.85 3.21
C GLY A 127 -3.41 6.18 4.27
N ALA A 128 -3.53 6.81 5.43
CA ALA A 128 -4.47 6.44 6.48
C ALA A 128 -5.25 7.68 6.96
N PHE A 129 -6.59 7.64 6.95
CA PHE A 129 -7.48 8.73 7.39
C PHE A 129 -8.88 8.22 7.74
N ALA A 130 -9.65 9.02 8.49
CA ALA A 130 -11.10 8.88 8.67
C ALA A 130 -11.85 10.02 7.96
N PHE A 131 -13.12 9.81 7.62
CA PHE A 131 -13.92 10.78 6.86
C PHE A 131 -15.05 11.37 7.70
N CYS A 132 -15.12 12.70 7.72
CA CYS A 132 -16.37 13.45 7.89
C CYS A 132 -16.39 14.56 6.82
N ASP A 133 -17.56 15.02 6.43
CA ASP A 133 -17.71 16.01 5.36
C ASP A 133 -16.98 17.32 5.69
N GLU A 134 -17.04 17.75 6.95
CA GLU A 134 -16.38 18.92 7.51
C GLU A 134 -14.85 18.82 7.53
N PHE A 135 -14.27 17.61 7.43
CA PHE A 135 -12.82 17.36 7.46
C PHE A 135 -12.23 16.97 6.10
N LYS A 136 -13.03 16.97 5.03
CA LYS A 136 -12.57 16.61 3.67
C LYS A 136 -11.34 17.40 3.19
N TYR A 137 -11.17 18.63 3.69
CA TYR A 137 -10.01 19.46 3.36
C TYR A 137 -8.67 18.83 3.76
N LEU A 138 -8.63 17.96 4.78
CA LEU A 138 -7.42 17.25 5.23
C LEU A 138 -6.92 16.21 4.23
N VAL A 139 -7.77 15.79 3.30
CA VAL A 139 -7.45 14.78 2.29
C VAL A 139 -7.53 15.34 0.87
N ASN A 140 -7.45 16.66 0.71
CA ASN A 140 -7.28 17.25 -0.61
C ASN A 140 -6.08 16.60 -1.31
N GLY A 141 -6.31 16.03 -2.50
CA GLY A 141 -5.27 15.25 -3.22
C GLY A 141 -5.46 13.74 -3.25
N LEU A 142 -6.59 13.19 -2.76
CA LEU A 142 -6.93 11.76 -2.86
C LEU A 142 -6.70 11.13 -4.25
N LYS A 143 -6.81 11.91 -5.33
CA LYS A 143 -6.53 11.47 -6.71
C LYS A 143 -5.13 10.89 -6.89
N TYR A 144 -4.15 11.26 -6.07
CA TYR A 144 -2.78 10.72 -6.12
C TYR A 144 -2.57 9.47 -5.26
N VAL A 145 -3.50 9.16 -4.36
CA VAL A 145 -3.36 8.03 -3.42
C VAL A 145 -3.67 6.72 -4.14
N ASP A 146 -2.76 5.75 -4.08
CA ASP A 146 -2.90 4.45 -4.71
C ASP A 146 -3.63 3.44 -3.83
N SER A 147 -3.50 3.59 -2.51
CA SER A 147 -4.33 2.86 -1.54
C SER A 147 -4.50 3.64 -0.26
N TYR A 148 -5.59 3.39 0.45
CA TYR A 148 -5.75 3.94 1.79
C TYR A 148 -6.52 2.99 2.69
N ASN A 149 -6.23 3.05 3.99
CA ASN A 149 -7.02 2.34 4.99
C ASN A 149 -7.63 3.30 6.01
N THR A 150 -8.70 2.83 6.64
CA THR A 150 -9.27 3.45 7.83
C THR A 150 -9.67 2.37 8.81
N ASP A 151 -9.61 2.67 10.10
CA ASP A 151 -9.99 1.72 11.13
C ASP A 151 -11.37 2.11 11.67
N LEU A 152 -12.41 1.49 11.13
CA LEU A 152 -13.78 1.70 11.60
C LEU A 152 -13.96 1.26 13.05
N HIS A 153 -13.09 0.38 13.56
CA HIS A 153 -13.08 0.05 15.00
C HIS A 153 -12.53 1.15 15.91
N LYS A 154 -12.05 2.28 15.35
CA LYS A 154 -11.66 3.47 16.10
C LYS A 154 -12.80 4.48 16.04
N ALA A 155 -12.77 5.36 15.04
CA ALA A 155 -13.72 6.47 14.90
C ALA A 155 -15.04 6.07 14.18
N GLY A 156 -15.17 4.82 13.73
CA GLY A 156 -16.35 4.34 12.99
C GLY A 156 -17.40 3.64 13.84
N MET A 157 -17.23 3.58 15.17
CA MET A 157 -18.16 2.92 16.11
C MET A 157 -18.42 1.43 15.82
N ILE A 158 -17.46 0.74 15.19
CA ILE A 158 -17.55 -0.71 14.93
C ILE A 158 -16.74 -1.48 15.97
N ASN A 159 -17.22 -2.63 16.45
CA ASN A 159 -16.41 -3.45 17.36
C ASN A 159 -15.15 -3.99 16.65
N PHE A 160 -14.08 -4.29 17.41
CA PHE A 160 -12.87 -4.93 16.86
C PHE A 160 -13.17 -6.29 16.17
N ASP A 161 -12.49 -6.68 15.09
CA ASP A 161 -11.62 -5.87 14.20
C ASP A 161 -12.40 -5.37 12.98
N CYS A 162 -12.17 -4.13 12.52
CA CYS A 162 -12.67 -3.64 11.23
C CYS A 162 -11.77 -2.53 10.67
N CYS A 163 -10.94 -2.89 9.69
CA CYS A 163 -9.98 -2.02 9.02
C CYS A 163 -10.14 -2.12 7.50
N PRO A 164 -11.14 -1.46 6.90
CA PRO A 164 -11.28 -1.46 5.45
C PRO A 164 -10.05 -0.84 4.77
N LEU A 165 -9.67 -1.42 3.63
CA LEU A 165 -8.56 -1.00 2.78
C LEU A 165 -9.09 -0.86 1.35
N TRP A 166 -8.82 0.28 0.73
CA TRP A 166 -9.16 0.53 -0.66
C TRP A 166 -7.90 0.61 -1.50
N PHE A 167 -7.99 0.09 -2.72
CA PHE A 167 -6.99 0.23 -3.75
C PHE A 167 -7.59 1.00 -4.91
N LYS A 168 -6.83 1.94 -5.46
CA LYS A 168 -7.18 2.63 -6.70
C LYS A 168 -7.28 1.64 -7.87
N ASN A 169 -6.44 0.60 -7.86
CA ASN A 169 -6.50 -0.52 -8.79
C ASN A 169 -6.50 -1.87 -8.05
N GLY A 170 -7.69 -2.38 -7.73
CA GLY A 170 -7.85 -3.67 -7.05
C GLY A 170 -7.34 -4.87 -7.86
N THR A 171 -7.34 -4.79 -9.19
CA THR A 171 -6.79 -5.87 -10.05
C THR A 171 -5.28 -5.95 -9.98
N TYR A 172 -4.61 -4.83 -9.76
CA TYR A 172 -3.16 -4.82 -9.52
C TYR A 172 -2.87 -5.48 -8.18
N ALA A 173 -3.55 -5.07 -7.11
CA ALA A 173 -3.37 -5.64 -5.78
C ALA A 173 -3.59 -7.17 -5.74
N SER A 174 -4.66 -7.67 -6.37
CA SER A 174 -4.98 -9.10 -6.35
C SER A 174 -3.96 -9.98 -7.09
N ARG A 175 -3.25 -9.44 -8.10
CA ARG A 175 -2.23 -10.20 -8.85
C ARG A 175 -1.03 -10.59 -7.99
N TYR A 176 -0.63 -9.76 -7.03
CA TYR A 176 0.56 -10.01 -6.22
C TYR A 176 0.35 -11.09 -5.15
N TYR A 177 -0.88 -11.28 -4.66
CA TYR A 177 -1.20 -12.33 -3.68
C TYR A 177 -2.03 -13.47 -4.28
N ASN A 178 -2.02 -13.60 -5.62
CA ASN A 178 -2.74 -14.69 -6.27
C ASN A 178 -1.98 -16.02 -6.12
N VAL A 179 -2.49 -16.88 -5.25
CA VAL A 179 -2.14 -18.30 -5.18
C VAL A 179 -3.43 -19.08 -5.39
N ASP A 180 -3.52 -19.79 -6.51
CA ASP A 180 -4.76 -20.46 -6.97
C ASP A 180 -4.57 -21.99 -7.05
N PRO A 181 -4.64 -22.70 -5.92
CA PRO A 181 -4.53 -24.14 -5.91
C PRO A 181 -5.81 -24.79 -6.45
N VAL A 182 -5.68 -25.95 -7.10
CA VAL A 182 -6.78 -26.62 -7.80
C VAL A 182 -8.01 -26.89 -6.91
N TYR A 183 -7.82 -27.17 -5.62
CA TYR A 183 -8.92 -27.44 -4.68
C TYR A 183 -9.77 -26.20 -4.33
N LEU A 184 -9.32 -25.02 -4.74
CA LEU A 184 -9.98 -23.75 -4.52
C LEU A 184 -10.60 -23.15 -5.80
N ALA A 185 -10.50 -23.86 -6.92
CA ALA A 185 -11.04 -23.45 -8.21
C ALA A 185 -12.58 -23.55 -8.22
N HIS A 186 -13.24 -22.61 -8.90
CA HIS A 186 -14.70 -22.60 -9.07
C HIS A 186 -15.14 -21.85 -10.32
N GLU A 187 -16.36 -22.09 -10.78
CA GLU A 187 -16.88 -21.54 -12.06
C GLU A 187 -17.02 -20.00 -12.09
N TYR A 188 -17.17 -19.36 -10.92
CA TYR A 188 -17.34 -17.91 -10.79
C TYR A 188 -16.05 -17.06 -10.75
N GLN A 189 -14.87 -17.64 -10.94
CA GLN A 189 -13.59 -16.89 -10.82
C GLN A 189 -13.44 -15.76 -11.87
N SER A 190 -14.21 -15.81 -12.96
CA SER A 190 -14.22 -14.78 -14.01
C SER A 190 -15.14 -13.59 -13.69
N SER A 191 -16.15 -13.79 -12.85
CA SER A 191 -17.19 -12.80 -12.55
C SER A 191 -17.08 -12.20 -11.15
N ASN A 192 -16.49 -12.94 -10.20
CA ASN A 192 -16.42 -12.58 -8.80
C ASN A 192 -14.96 -12.48 -8.34
N MET A 193 -14.73 -11.60 -7.36
CA MET A 193 -13.42 -11.43 -6.75
C MET A 193 -13.29 -12.27 -5.50
N ASP A 194 -12.29 -13.15 -5.46
CA ASP A 194 -11.94 -13.86 -4.24
C ASP A 194 -11.11 -12.98 -3.33
N TYR A 195 -11.70 -12.56 -2.20
CA TYR A 195 -11.01 -11.71 -1.22
C TYR A 195 -9.76 -12.35 -0.62
N ARG A 196 -9.56 -13.67 -0.76
CA ARG A 196 -8.32 -14.38 -0.37
C ARG A 196 -7.08 -13.82 -1.09
N HIS A 197 -7.26 -13.22 -2.26
CA HIS A 197 -6.19 -12.59 -3.03
C HIS A 197 -5.90 -11.14 -2.62
N LEU A 198 -6.64 -10.61 -1.64
CA LEU A 198 -6.49 -9.24 -1.13
C LEU A 198 -6.07 -9.21 0.35
N GLU A 199 -5.65 -10.35 0.90
CA GLU A 199 -5.14 -10.44 2.26
C GLU A 199 -4.05 -11.52 2.36
N VAL A 200 -3.38 -11.57 3.51
CA VAL A 200 -2.35 -12.59 3.80
C VAL A 200 -2.95 -13.97 4.13
N PRO A 201 -3.97 -14.11 5.01
CA PRO A 201 -4.54 -15.42 5.30
C PRO A 201 -5.46 -15.93 4.19
N LEU A 202 -5.63 -17.26 4.10
CA LEU A 202 -6.59 -17.86 3.17
C LEU A 202 -8.05 -17.65 3.63
N GLY A 203 -8.33 -17.99 4.89
CA GLY A 203 -9.67 -17.96 5.47
C GLY A 203 -9.98 -16.62 6.12
N ARG A 204 -11.25 -16.20 6.06
CA ARG A 204 -11.72 -14.93 6.64
C ARG A 204 -13.06 -15.08 7.34
N ARG A 205 -13.27 -14.25 8.38
CA ARG A 205 -14.58 -14.08 9.04
C ARG A 205 -15.50 -13.23 8.16
N PHE A 206 -16.81 -13.31 8.40
CA PHE A 206 -17.80 -12.43 7.75
C PHE A 206 -17.77 -11.01 8.37
N ARG A 207 -16.67 -10.28 8.13
CA ARG A 207 -16.38 -8.99 8.79
C ARG A 207 -17.33 -7.87 8.38
N SER A 208 -17.91 -7.92 7.19
CA SER A 208 -18.80 -6.88 6.67
C SER A 208 -20.20 -6.90 7.28
N LEU A 209 -20.62 -7.97 7.97
CA LEU A 209 -21.98 -8.06 8.54
C LEU A 209 -22.26 -7.00 9.61
N LYS A 210 -21.23 -6.54 10.31
CA LYS A 210 -21.33 -5.54 11.39
C LYS A 210 -21.08 -4.10 10.92
N VAL A 211 -20.80 -3.90 9.64
CA VAL A 211 -20.49 -2.59 9.02
C VAL A 211 -21.72 -2.11 8.28
#